data_AF-A0A954SBP2-F1
#
_entry.id   AF-A0A954SBP2-F1
#
_cell.length_a   1.000
_cell.length_b   1.000
_cell.length_c   1.000
_cell.angle_alpha   90.00
_cell.angle_beta   90.00
_cell.angle_gamma   90.00
#
_symmetry.space_group_name_H-M   'P 1'
#
loop_
_entity.id
_entity.type
_entity.pdbx_description
1 polymer ?
#
loop_
_entity_poly.entity_id
_entity_poly.type
_entity_poly.pdbx_seq_one_letter_code
_entity_poly.pdbx_strand_id
1 'polypeptide(L)'
;MGLFDKLRSELIDIIEWVDDSRHTIAWRFPRYHNQIKNGAQLIVRPGQMAVFVHRGELADVFEPGHYELKTDNLPILSTIAGWKYGFDSPFKAEVYFVSTRQITDLKWGTPNPVMMRDADFGPIRLRAFGNYTLKAVDPKALLKEIVGADSNVDIDELNELLRAIVASSFADLIASSQISALDLAANYRELSEKLRQLVVERVD
;
A
#
# COMPACT_ATOMS: atom_id res chain seq x y z
N MET A 1 6.12 -39.95 -8.33
CA MET A 1 5.84 -38.95 -9.38
C MET A 1 4.58 -39.38 -10.11
N GLY A 2 3.42 -39.00 -9.57
CA GLY A 2 2.14 -39.64 -9.90
C GLY A 2 1.29 -38.82 -10.86
N LEU A 3 0.54 -39.51 -11.73
CA LEU A 3 -0.53 -38.95 -12.58
C LEU A 3 -1.49 -37.99 -11.83
N PHE A 4 -1.61 -38.12 -10.50
CA PHE A 4 -2.41 -37.26 -9.63
C PHE A 4 -1.91 -35.80 -9.54
N ASP A 5 -0.61 -35.52 -9.67
CA ASP A 5 -0.10 -34.14 -9.76
C ASP A 5 -0.47 -33.47 -11.10
N LYS A 6 -0.57 -34.28 -12.18
CA LYS A 6 -1.04 -33.81 -13.49
C LYS A 6 -2.53 -33.48 -13.49
N LEU A 7 -3.37 -34.27 -12.81
CA LEU A 7 -4.82 -34.01 -12.70
C LEU A 7 -5.15 -32.79 -11.82
N ARG A 8 -4.34 -32.47 -10.80
CA ARG A 8 -4.46 -31.19 -10.08
C ARG A 8 -4.04 -29.97 -10.91
N SER A 9 -3.21 -30.18 -11.94
CA SER A 9 -2.83 -29.14 -12.89
C SER A 9 -3.94 -28.79 -13.90
N GLU A 10 -5.05 -29.52 -13.93
CA GLU A 10 -6.24 -29.18 -14.74
C GLU A 10 -7.32 -28.40 -13.98
N LEU A 11 -7.15 -28.20 -12.65
CA LEU A 11 -8.05 -27.35 -11.90
C LEU A 11 -7.80 -25.89 -12.29
N ILE A 12 -8.89 -25.19 -12.64
CA ILE A 12 -8.91 -23.74 -12.86
C ILE A 12 -8.30 -23.09 -11.62
N ASP A 13 -7.30 -22.25 -11.82
CA ASP A 13 -6.65 -21.57 -10.71
C ASP A 13 -7.57 -20.47 -10.18
N ILE A 14 -8.00 -20.61 -8.93
CA ILE A 14 -8.68 -19.53 -8.21
C ILE A 14 -7.61 -18.71 -7.50
N ILE A 15 -7.44 -17.48 -7.95
CA ILE A 15 -6.51 -16.50 -7.38
C ILE A 15 -7.35 -15.59 -6.50
N GLU A 16 -7.20 -15.75 -5.19
CA GLU A 16 -7.85 -14.89 -4.21
C GLU A 16 -6.92 -14.63 -3.04
N TRP A 17 -7.15 -13.50 -2.39
CA TRP A 17 -6.56 -13.20 -1.09
C TRP A 17 -7.69 -13.05 -0.07
N VAL A 18 -7.60 -13.85 0.98
CA VAL A 18 -8.38 -13.69 2.20
C VAL A 18 -7.40 -13.18 3.25
N ASP A 19 -7.43 -11.87 3.46
CA ASP A 19 -6.62 -11.21 4.45
C ASP A 19 -7.11 -11.58 5.86
N ASP A 20 -6.31 -12.35 6.59
CA ASP A 20 -6.51 -12.70 7.99
C ASP A 20 -5.80 -11.72 8.94
N SER A 21 -4.96 -10.85 8.40
CA SER A 21 -4.24 -9.81 9.12
C SER A 21 -4.97 -8.47 9.02
N ARG A 22 -4.78 -7.59 10.02
CA ARG A 22 -5.20 -6.18 9.92
C ARG A 22 -4.04 -5.26 9.51
N HIS A 23 -2.87 -5.84 9.28
CA HIS A 23 -1.58 -5.15 9.22
C HIS A 23 -0.88 -5.34 7.86
N THR A 24 -1.28 -6.33 7.06
CA THR A 24 -0.71 -6.54 5.72
C THR A 24 -1.25 -5.53 4.72
N ILE A 25 -0.36 -4.78 4.06
CA ILE A 25 -0.73 -3.78 3.06
C ILE A 25 -0.66 -4.36 1.67
N ALA A 26 0.37 -5.15 1.37
CA ALA A 26 0.54 -5.80 0.09
C ALA A 26 0.91 -7.27 0.27
N TRP A 27 0.35 -8.12 -0.58
CA TRP A 27 0.57 -9.55 -0.54
C TRP A 27 0.66 -10.12 -1.96
N ARG A 28 1.73 -10.83 -2.27
CA ARG A 28 1.91 -11.53 -3.55
C ARG A 28 1.33 -12.92 -3.45
N PHE A 29 0.45 -13.26 -4.39
CA PHE A 29 -0.10 -14.60 -4.50
C PHE A 29 1.01 -15.64 -4.77
N PRO A 30 1.20 -16.63 -3.88
CA PRO A 30 2.28 -17.60 -4.02
C PRO A 30 1.98 -18.60 -5.12
N ARG A 31 2.92 -18.77 -6.06
CA ARG A 31 2.77 -19.72 -7.16
C ARG A 31 4.12 -20.33 -7.53
N TYR A 32 4.13 -21.63 -7.84
CA TYR A 32 5.33 -22.28 -8.35
C TYR A 32 5.70 -21.69 -9.73
N HIS A 33 6.94 -21.21 -9.88
CA HIS A 33 7.48 -20.53 -11.07
C HIS A 33 6.70 -19.29 -11.57
N ASN A 34 5.83 -18.70 -10.75
CA ASN A 34 4.99 -17.55 -11.11
C ASN A 34 4.20 -17.78 -12.42
N GLN A 35 3.74 -19.02 -12.65
CA GLN A 35 2.96 -19.37 -13.84
C GLN A 35 1.47 -19.37 -13.52
N ILE A 36 0.74 -18.48 -14.20
CA ILE A 36 -0.72 -18.41 -14.15
C ILE A 36 -1.27 -19.08 -15.41
N LYS A 37 -2.22 -20.00 -15.23
CA LYS A 37 -2.89 -20.68 -16.35
C LYS A 37 -3.85 -19.72 -17.05
N ASN A 38 -4.00 -19.87 -18.36
CA ASN A 38 -5.03 -19.15 -19.10
C ASN A 38 -6.42 -19.58 -18.60
N GLY A 39 -7.32 -18.62 -18.36
CA GLY A 39 -8.64 -18.88 -17.79
C GLY A 39 -8.69 -18.97 -16.26
N ALA A 40 -7.60 -18.59 -15.56
CA ALA A 40 -7.60 -18.47 -14.11
C ALA A 40 -8.67 -17.47 -13.64
N GLN A 41 -9.33 -17.76 -12.52
CA GLN A 41 -10.35 -16.91 -11.94
C GLN A 41 -9.72 -16.04 -10.86
N LEU A 42 -9.69 -14.73 -11.09
CA LEU A 42 -9.26 -13.74 -10.10
C LEU A 42 -10.48 -13.24 -9.33
N ILE A 43 -10.45 -13.41 -8.01
CA ILE A 43 -11.47 -12.89 -7.10
C ILE A 43 -10.85 -11.79 -6.26
N VAL A 44 -11.28 -10.56 -6.50
CA VAL A 44 -10.89 -9.38 -5.73
C VAL A 44 -12.01 -9.04 -4.77
N ARG A 45 -11.75 -9.13 -3.47
CA ARG A 45 -12.76 -8.85 -2.44
C ARG A 45 -12.90 -7.33 -2.22
N PRO A 46 -14.00 -6.86 -1.61
CA PRO A 46 -14.11 -5.47 -1.18
C PRO A 46 -12.96 -5.07 -0.23
N GLY A 47 -12.45 -3.85 -0.37
CA GLY A 47 -11.37 -3.34 0.47
C GLY A 47 -9.97 -3.84 0.09
N GLN A 48 -9.81 -4.42 -1.10
CA GLN A 48 -8.51 -4.66 -1.71
C GLN A 48 -8.60 -4.42 -3.23
N MET A 49 -7.46 -4.23 -3.85
CA MET A 49 -7.29 -4.23 -5.30
C MET A 49 -6.24 -5.27 -5.67
N ALA A 50 -6.33 -5.83 -6.86
CA ALA A 50 -5.30 -6.72 -7.37
C ALA A 50 -4.52 -6.02 -8.47
N VAL A 51 -3.20 -6.14 -8.47
CA VAL A 51 -2.30 -5.61 -9.48
C VAL A 51 -1.58 -6.76 -10.13
N PHE A 52 -1.61 -6.77 -11.44
CA PHE A 52 -1.02 -7.82 -12.24
C PHE A 52 0.31 -7.33 -12.82
N VAL A 53 1.35 -8.13 -12.62
CA VAL A 53 2.71 -7.84 -13.07
C VAL A 53 3.12 -8.91 -14.07
N HIS A 54 3.55 -8.48 -15.25
CA HIS A 54 3.99 -9.39 -16.31
C HIS A 54 5.40 -9.04 -16.73
N ARG A 55 6.31 -10.02 -16.68
CA ARG A 55 7.73 -9.85 -17.06
C ARG A 55 8.42 -8.64 -16.40
N GLY A 56 8.00 -8.30 -15.17
CA GLY A 56 8.54 -7.15 -14.42
C GLY A 56 7.86 -5.80 -14.71
N GLU A 57 6.84 -5.76 -15.58
CA GLU A 57 6.07 -4.55 -15.86
C GLU A 57 4.68 -4.61 -15.19
N LEU A 58 4.27 -3.50 -14.58
CA LEU A 58 2.92 -3.32 -14.03
C LEU A 58 1.92 -3.23 -15.19
N ALA A 59 1.11 -4.26 -15.38
CA ALA A 59 0.12 -4.30 -16.44
C ALA A 59 -1.19 -3.65 -15.96
N ASP A 60 -2.02 -4.42 -15.27
CA ASP A 60 -3.40 -4.06 -15.00
C ASP A 60 -3.70 -4.01 -13.49
N VAL A 61 -4.71 -3.20 -13.12
CA VAL A 61 -5.23 -3.11 -11.76
C VAL A 61 -6.70 -3.47 -11.81
N PHE A 62 -7.10 -4.38 -10.92
CA PHE A 62 -8.46 -4.88 -10.79
C PHE A 62 -9.08 -4.38 -9.50
N GLU A 63 -10.24 -3.75 -9.63
CA GLU A 63 -11.11 -3.37 -8.53
C GLU A 63 -11.85 -4.58 -7.94
N PRO A 64 -12.52 -4.46 -6.78
CA PRO A 64 -13.33 -5.54 -6.23
C PRO A 64 -14.31 -6.14 -7.25
N GLY A 65 -14.25 -7.46 -7.42
CA GLY A 65 -15.03 -8.17 -8.43
C GLY A 65 -14.49 -9.56 -8.76
N HIS A 66 -15.12 -10.18 -9.75
CA HIS A 66 -14.73 -11.48 -10.29
C HIS A 66 -14.26 -11.29 -11.74
N TYR A 67 -13.06 -11.76 -12.04
CA TYR A 67 -12.44 -11.61 -13.36
C TYR A 67 -11.90 -12.94 -13.84
N GLU A 68 -12.06 -13.20 -15.13
CA GLU A 68 -11.38 -14.29 -15.79
C GLU A 68 -10.10 -13.75 -16.44
N LEU A 69 -8.95 -14.25 -15.99
CA LEU A 69 -7.65 -13.86 -16.52
C LEU A 69 -7.38 -14.62 -17.82
N LYS A 70 -7.67 -13.94 -18.94
CA LYS A 70 -7.33 -14.36 -20.29
C LYS A 70 -6.32 -13.40 -20.90
N THR A 71 -5.28 -13.93 -21.54
CA THR A 71 -4.23 -13.13 -22.20
C THR A 71 -4.82 -12.10 -23.17
N ASP A 72 -5.93 -12.44 -23.83
CA ASP A 72 -6.59 -11.58 -24.82
C ASP A 72 -7.39 -10.41 -24.22
N ASN A 73 -7.82 -10.51 -22.94
CA ASN A 73 -8.67 -9.52 -22.29
C ASN A 73 -7.88 -8.49 -21.45
N LEU A 74 -6.55 -8.57 -21.45
CA LEU A 74 -5.68 -7.70 -20.66
C LEU A 74 -5.10 -6.60 -21.58
N PRO A 75 -5.47 -5.31 -21.40
CA PRO A 75 -5.17 -4.24 -22.35
C PRO A 75 -3.67 -4.05 -22.63
N ILE A 76 -2.83 -4.17 -21.60
CA ILE A 76 -1.37 -4.01 -21.75
C ILE A 76 -0.74 -5.27 -22.33
N LEU A 77 -1.22 -6.46 -21.95
CA LEU A 77 -0.70 -7.72 -22.52
C LEU A 77 -1.06 -7.86 -24.00
N SER A 78 -2.28 -7.50 -24.39
CA SER A 78 -2.73 -7.53 -25.79
C SER A 78 -1.95 -6.57 -26.69
N THR A 79 -1.49 -5.43 -26.15
CA THR A 79 -0.68 -4.45 -26.89
C THR A 79 0.80 -4.87 -27.02
N ILE A 80 1.37 -5.50 -25.99
CA ILE A 80 2.79 -5.93 -25.98
C ILE A 80 2.98 -7.28 -26.72
N ALA A 81 1.97 -8.15 -26.72
CA ALA A 81 2.07 -9.54 -27.18
C ALA A 81 1.36 -9.80 -28.51
N GLY A 82 1.60 -8.97 -29.53
CA GLY A 82 1.18 -9.26 -30.89
C GLY A 82 1.89 -10.47 -31.49
N TRP A 83 1.57 -11.70 -31.09
CA TRP A 83 2.03 -12.92 -31.77
C TRP A 83 0.88 -13.90 -32.04
N LYS A 84 0.80 -14.28 -33.30
CA LYS A 84 -0.37 -14.79 -34.03
C LYS A 84 -0.65 -16.29 -33.84
N TYR A 85 -0.15 -16.93 -32.78
CA TYR A 85 -0.24 -18.39 -32.63
C TYR A 85 -0.38 -18.85 -31.17
N GLY A 86 -1.58 -19.36 -30.83
CA GLY A 86 -1.84 -20.42 -29.84
C GLY A 86 -1.50 -20.13 -28.38
N PHE A 87 -2.48 -19.69 -27.58
CA PHE A 87 -2.29 -19.42 -26.15
C PHE A 87 -3.16 -20.29 -25.23
N ASP A 88 -3.02 -21.62 -25.31
CA ASP A 88 -3.45 -22.53 -24.22
C ASP A 88 -2.33 -22.79 -23.19
N SER A 89 -1.20 -22.08 -23.28
CA SER A 89 -0.04 -22.26 -22.39
C SER A 89 -0.06 -21.30 -21.19
N PRO A 90 0.33 -21.75 -19.99
CA PRO A 90 0.60 -20.87 -18.84
C PRO A 90 1.58 -19.75 -19.20
N PHE A 91 1.37 -18.56 -18.63
CA PHE A 91 2.26 -17.42 -18.79
C PHE A 91 2.90 -17.05 -17.45
N LYS A 92 4.12 -16.47 -17.49
CA LYS A 92 4.78 -15.96 -16.28
C LYS A 92 4.19 -14.61 -15.88
N ALA A 93 3.52 -14.56 -14.74
CA ALA A 93 2.96 -13.34 -14.18
C ALA A 93 2.80 -13.46 -12.66
N GLU A 94 2.73 -12.31 -12.02
CA GLU A 94 2.56 -12.18 -10.58
C GLU A 94 1.28 -11.39 -10.31
N VAL A 95 0.53 -11.80 -9.30
CA VAL A 95 -0.63 -11.06 -8.82
C VAL A 95 -0.33 -10.60 -7.41
N TYR A 96 -0.36 -9.29 -7.22
CA TYR A 96 -0.25 -8.66 -5.93
C TYR A 96 -1.61 -8.15 -5.51
N PHE A 97 -2.01 -8.44 -4.29
CA PHE A 97 -3.16 -7.81 -3.68
C PHE A 97 -2.69 -6.68 -2.79
N VAL A 98 -3.36 -5.53 -2.88
CA VAL A 98 -3.09 -4.34 -2.07
C VAL A 98 -4.36 -4.01 -1.29
N SER A 99 -4.23 -3.90 0.03
CA SER A 99 -5.31 -3.48 0.92
C SER A 99 -5.60 -1.99 0.68
N THR A 100 -6.85 -1.69 0.32
CA THR A 100 -7.35 -0.30 0.18
C THR A 100 -8.19 0.13 1.38
N ARG A 101 -8.25 -0.73 2.41
CA ARG A 101 -8.88 -0.42 3.69
C ARG A 101 -8.06 0.64 4.43
N GLN A 102 -8.76 1.44 5.21
CA GLN A 102 -8.12 2.39 6.12
C GLN A 102 -7.55 1.62 7.30
N ILE A 103 -6.24 1.71 7.49
CA ILE A 103 -5.55 1.18 8.66
C ILE A 103 -5.63 2.26 9.74
N THR A 104 -6.21 1.88 10.88
CA THR A 104 -6.45 2.76 12.02
C THR A 104 -5.45 2.52 13.14
N ASP A 105 -5.54 3.32 14.20
CA ASP A 105 -4.82 3.13 15.45
C ASP A 105 -3.29 3.19 15.34
N LEU A 106 -2.77 3.80 14.28
CA LEU A 106 -1.36 4.12 14.20
C LEU A 106 -1.04 5.33 15.05
N LYS A 107 0.02 5.21 15.84
CA LYS A 107 0.45 6.23 16.79
C LYS A 107 1.71 6.90 16.30
N TRP A 108 1.81 8.20 16.52
CA TRP A 108 3.03 8.97 16.32
C TRP A 108 3.30 9.82 17.56
N GLY A 109 4.55 10.24 17.70
CA GLY A 109 4.94 11.20 18.71
C GLY A 109 6.33 11.75 18.46
N THR A 110 6.64 12.87 19.09
CA THR A 110 7.97 13.49 19.01
C THR A 110 8.90 12.76 20.00
N PRO A 111 9.92 12.00 19.54
CA PRO A 111 10.82 11.29 20.45
C PRO A 111 11.63 12.27 21.33
N ASN A 112 12.11 13.34 20.71
CA ASN A 112 12.77 14.46 21.38
C ASN A 112 11.82 15.65 21.49
N PRO A 113 11.88 16.45 22.57
CA PRO A 113 11.10 17.67 22.66
C PRO A 113 11.49 18.66 21.55
N VAL A 114 10.47 19.27 20.94
CA VAL A 114 10.64 20.38 20.00
C VAL A 114 10.83 21.66 20.79
N MET A 115 11.95 22.34 20.56
CA MET A 115 12.21 23.66 21.14
C MET A 115 11.40 24.70 20.37
N MET A 116 10.59 25.50 21.07
CA MET A 116 9.92 26.65 20.46
C MET A 116 10.03 27.88 21.35
N ARG A 117 9.91 29.06 20.74
CA ARG A 117 9.82 30.32 21.47
C ARG A 117 8.36 30.70 21.62
N ASP A 118 7.90 30.63 22.85
CA ASP A 118 6.57 31.01 23.28
C ASP A 118 6.50 32.51 23.62
N ALA A 119 5.37 33.15 23.34
CA ALA A 119 5.19 34.57 23.60
C ALA A 119 5.07 34.88 25.11
N ASP A 120 4.51 33.96 25.88
CA ASP A 120 4.20 34.15 27.30
C ASP A 120 5.31 33.56 28.20
N PHE A 121 5.91 32.44 27.79
CA PHE A 121 6.87 31.68 28.60
C PHE A 121 8.31 31.72 28.08
N GLY A 122 8.57 32.32 26.91
CA GLY A 122 9.90 32.33 26.31
C GLY A 122 10.30 30.95 25.74
N PRO A 123 11.55 30.49 25.86
CA PRO A 123 11.97 29.22 25.26
C PRO A 123 11.39 28.02 26.04
N ILE A 124 10.50 27.26 25.39
CA ILE A 124 9.87 26.07 25.97
C ILE A 124 10.21 24.81 25.15
N ARG A 125 9.97 23.65 25.76
CA ARG A 125 10.13 22.32 25.18
C ARG A 125 8.79 21.63 25.07
N LEU A 126 8.29 21.47 23.85
CA LEU A 126 7.01 20.82 23.58
C LEU A 126 7.23 19.36 23.17
N ARG A 127 6.39 18.45 23.68
CA ARG A 127 6.23 17.11 23.11
C ARG A 127 4.79 16.95 22.65
N ALA A 128 4.62 16.28 21.52
CA ALA A 128 3.31 15.94 21.00
C ALA A 128 3.21 14.45 20.72
N PHE A 129 1.99 13.94 20.89
CA PHE A 129 1.60 12.58 20.59
C PHE A 129 0.25 12.64 19.91
N GLY A 130 0.03 11.73 18.97
CA GLY A 130 -1.22 11.66 18.26
C GLY A 130 -1.41 10.33 17.58
N ASN A 131 -2.55 10.19 16.94
CA ASN A 131 -2.85 9.05 16.11
C ASN A 131 -3.03 9.51 14.66
N TYR A 132 -2.80 8.61 13.74
CA TYR A 132 -3.05 8.82 12.33
C TYR A 132 -3.61 7.54 11.72
N THR A 133 -4.13 7.68 10.50
CA THR A 133 -4.64 6.56 9.71
C THR A 133 -4.02 6.64 8.33
N LEU A 134 -3.78 5.50 7.70
CA LEU A 134 -3.37 5.45 6.31
C LEU A 134 -4.34 4.63 5.47
N LYS A 135 -4.25 4.81 4.16
CA LYS A 135 -4.84 3.92 3.16
C LYS A 135 -3.98 3.98 1.91
N ALA A 136 -3.85 2.87 1.19
CA ALA A 136 -3.27 2.90 -0.14
C ALA A 136 -4.23 3.63 -1.10
N VAL A 137 -3.73 4.67 -1.77
CA VAL A 137 -4.48 5.42 -2.78
C VAL A 137 -4.15 4.93 -4.18
N ASP A 138 -2.86 4.71 -4.45
CA ASP A 138 -2.37 4.15 -5.72
C ASP A 138 -1.64 2.82 -5.48
N PRO A 139 -2.28 1.66 -5.77
CA PRO A 139 -1.66 0.35 -5.66
C PRO A 139 -0.42 0.17 -6.56
N LYS A 140 -0.37 0.82 -7.73
CA LYS A 140 0.76 0.69 -8.66
C LYS A 140 1.99 1.38 -8.10
N ALA A 141 1.82 2.61 -7.61
CA ALA A 141 2.90 3.37 -6.97
C ALA A 141 3.43 2.63 -5.74
N LEU A 142 2.53 2.14 -4.89
CA LEU A 142 2.90 1.36 -3.70
C LEU A 142 3.73 0.12 -4.07
N LEU A 143 3.32 -0.63 -5.08
CA LEU A 143 4.07 -1.82 -5.52
C LEU A 143 5.46 -1.47 -6.07
N LYS A 144 5.55 -0.39 -6.85
CA LYS A 144 6.81 0.04 -7.46
C LYS A 144 7.83 0.51 -6.44
N GLU A 145 7.39 1.28 -5.44
CA GLU A 145 8.29 1.95 -4.48
C GLU A 145 8.55 1.12 -3.22
N ILE A 146 7.56 0.34 -2.76
CA ILE A 146 7.64 -0.35 -1.45
C ILE A 146 7.82 -1.86 -1.60
N VAL A 147 7.15 -2.49 -2.56
CA VAL A 147 7.01 -3.96 -2.54
C VAL A 147 8.20 -4.71 -3.16
N GLY A 148 9.05 -4.06 -3.95
CA GLY A 148 10.32 -4.62 -4.40
C GLY A 148 10.21 -6.09 -4.89
N ALA A 149 11.11 -6.96 -4.39
CA ALA A 149 11.07 -8.41 -4.65
C ALA A 149 10.40 -9.21 -3.51
N ASP A 150 10.01 -8.55 -2.43
CA ASP A 150 9.45 -9.20 -1.26
C ASP A 150 8.03 -9.68 -1.52
N SER A 151 7.70 -10.84 -0.97
CA SER A 151 6.39 -11.44 -1.21
C SER A 151 5.27 -10.72 -0.46
N ASN A 152 5.55 -10.11 0.70
CA ASN A 152 4.55 -9.47 1.55
C ASN A 152 5.14 -8.19 2.15
N VAL A 153 4.32 -7.15 2.31
CA VAL A 153 4.68 -5.92 3.02
C VAL A 153 3.72 -5.69 4.18
N ASP A 154 4.30 -5.58 5.37
CA ASP A 154 3.59 -5.27 6.60
C ASP A 154 3.59 -3.75 6.87
N ILE A 155 2.55 -3.26 7.52
CA ILE A 155 2.46 -1.85 7.94
C ILE A 155 3.58 -1.47 8.89
N ASP A 156 4.09 -2.39 9.70
CA ASP A 156 5.12 -2.08 10.69
C ASP A 156 6.40 -1.52 10.05
N GLU A 157 6.74 -1.99 8.85
CA GLU A 157 7.90 -1.49 8.08
C GLU A 157 7.69 -0.03 7.64
N LEU A 158 6.48 0.33 7.22
CA LEU A 158 6.13 1.70 6.82
C LEU A 158 5.88 2.61 8.01
N ASN A 159 5.41 2.06 9.13
CA ASN A 159 4.98 2.82 10.29
C ASN A 159 6.13 3.62 10.90
N GLU A 160 7.34 3.06 10.96
CA GLU A 160 8.51 3.77 11.49
C GLU A 160 8.91 4.96 10.61
N LEU A 161 8.91 4.78 9.29
CA LEU A 161 9.17 5.87 8.33
C LEU A 161 8.12 6.97 8.47
N LEU A 162 6.83 6.60 8.45
CA LEU A 162 5.72 7.55 8.55
C LEU A 162 5.75 8.28 9.90
N ARG A 163 6.03 7.60 11.02
CA ARG A 163 6.19 8.24 12.33
C ARG A 163 7.27 9.33 12.32
N ALA A 164 8.41 9.05 11.69
CA ALA A 164 9.50 10.02 11.58
C ALA A 164 9.11 11.24 10.71
N ILE A 165 8.39 11.00 9.60
CA ILE A 165 7.88 12.07 8.73
C ILE A 165 6.86 12.94 9.47
N VAL A 166 5.92 12.34 10.20
CA VAL A 166 4.92 13.10 10.98
C VAL A 166 5.58 13.90 12.09
N ALA A 167 6.51 13.30 12.85
CA ALA A 167 7.20 13.98 13.94
C ALA A 167 8.04 15.18 13.46
N SER A 168 8.76 15.02 12.35
CA SER A 168 9.54 16.12 11.75
C SER A 168 8.64 17.22 11.18
N SER A 169 7.56 16.85 10.48
CA SER A 169 6.59 17.82 9.94
C SER A 169 5.89 18.62 11.04
N PHE A 170 5.61 17.99 12.18
CA PHE A 170 5.07 18.67 13.34
C PHE A 170 6.06 19.67 13.94
N ALA A 171 7.34 19.30 14.04
CA ALA A 171 8.37 20.20 14.55
C ALA A 171 8.48 21.47 13.69
N ASP A 172 8.46 21.32 12.35
CA ASP A 172 8.50 22.44 11.41
C ASP A 172 7.25 23.32 11.49
N LEU A 173 6.07 22.69 11.63
CA LEU A 173 4.79 23.39 11.76
C LEU A 173 4.74 24.23 13.06
N ILE A 174 5.17 23.67 14.18
CA ILE A 174 5.17 24.39 15.46
C ILE A 174 6.18 25.53 15.46
N ALA A 175 7.38 25.32 14.90
CA ALA A 175 8.40 26.36 14.78
C ALA A 175 7.92 27.57 13.95
N SER A 176 7.08 27.33 12.94
CA SER A 176 6.56 28.37 12.03
C SER A 176 5.23 29.01 12.45
N SER A 177 4.40 28.31 13.23
CA SER A 177 3.02 28.75 13.52
C SER A 177 2.90 29.95 14.47
N GLN A 178 3.93 30.27 15.27
CA GLN A 178 3.91 31.36 16.27
C GLN A 178 2.74 31.28 17.28
N ILE A 179 2.15 30.10 17.47
CA ILE A 179 1.04 29.89 18.41
C ILE A 179 1.61 29.71 19.83
N SER A 180 1.10 30.48 20.79
CA SER A 180 1.42 30.28 22.22
C SER A 180 0.95 28.91 22.71
N ALA A 181 1.69 28.31 23.64
CA ALA A 181 1.44 26.99 24.19
C ALA A 181 0.04 26.86 24.81
N LEU A 182 -0.48 27.93 25.40
CA LEU A 182 -1.83 27.97 25.99
C LEU A 182 -2.93 27.93 24.92
N ASP A 183 -2.64 28.42 23.72
CA ASP A 183 -3.58 28.49 22.61
C ASP A 183 -3.53 27.25 21.71
N LEU A 184 -2.53 26.36 21.88
CA LEU A 184 -2.40 25.13 21.09
C LEU A 184 -3.70 24.30 21.13
N ALA A 185 -4.29 24.15 22.31
CA ALA A 185 -5.50 23.36 22.49
C ALA A 185 -6.70 23.90 21.70
N ALA A 186 -6.84 25.23 21.61
CA ALA A 186 -7.87 25.87 20.81
C ALA A 186 -7.66 25.67 19.30
N ASN A 187 -6.41 25.44 18.89
CA ASN A 187 -5.99 25.33 17.49
C ASN A 187 -5.71 23.90 17.01
N TYR A 188 -5.95 22.87 17.82
CA TYR A 188 -5.62 21.48 17.47
C TYR A 188 -6.20 21.01 16.14
N ARG A 189 -7.44 21.39 15.81
CA ARG A 189 -8.06 21.00 14.54
C ARG A 189 -7.30 21.59 13.35
N GLU A 190 -6.97 22.88 13.40
CA GLU A 190 -6.24 23.55 12.33
C GLU A 190 -4.81 23.02 12.21
N LEU A 191 -4.12 22.83 13.35
CA LEU A 191 -2.79 22.22 13.39
C LEU A 191 -2.78 20.81 12.82
N SER A 192 -3.82 20.00 13.12
CA SER A 192 -3.94 18.64 12.60
C SER A 192 -4.12 18.62 11.09
N GLU A 193 -4.94 19.51 10.53
CA GLU A 193 -5.12 19.59 9.07
C GLU A 193 -3.86 20.10 8.35
N LYS A 194 -3.21 21.12 8.89
CA LYS A 194 -1.92 21.61 8.34
C LYS A 194 -0.84 20.55 8.41
N LEU A 195 -0.73 19.84 9.53
CA LEU A 195 0.21 18.73 9.68
C LEU A 195 -0.09 17.63 8.65
N ARG A 196 -1.36 17.26 8.48
CA ARG A 196 -1.77 16.27 7.48
C ARG A 196 -1.33 16.67 6.08
N GLN A 197 -1.54 17.93 5.69
CA GLN A 197 -1.12 18.44 4.38
C GLN A 197 0.40 18.33 4.18
N LEU A 198 1.19 18.82 5.14
CA LEU A 198 2.65 18.74 5.10
C LEU A 198 3.17 17.30 5.02
N VAL A 199 2.54 16.37 5.73
CA VAL A 199 2.92 14.95 5.70
C VAL A 199 2.60 14.34 4.34
N VAL A 200 1.43 14.62 3.77
CA VAL A 200 1.04 14.12 2.44
C VAL A 200 1.99 14.65 1.36
N GLU A 201 2.46 15.89 1.46
CA GLU A 201 3.44 16.45 0.52
C GLU A 201 4.83 15.80 0.60
N ARG A 202 5.16 15.14 1.72
CA ARG A 202 6.46 14.47 1.94
C ARG A 202 6.43 12.98 1.64
N VAL A 203 5.23 12.41 1.53
CA VAL A 203 5.01 11.01 1.17
C VAL A 203 4.63 11.02 -0.31
N ASP A 204 5.66 11.04 -1.16
CA ASP A 204 5.54 10.98 -2.63
C ASP A 204 4.93 9.65 -3.11
#